data_AF-A0A174TCH3-F1
#
_entry.id   AF-A0A174TCH3-F1
#
_cell.length_a   1.000
_cell.length_b   1.000
_cell.length_c   1.000
_cell.angle_alpha   90.00
_cell.angle_beta   90.00
_cell.angle_gamma   90.00
#
_symmetry.space_group_name_H-M   'P 1'
#
loop_
_entity.id
_entity.type
_entity.pdbx_description
1 polymer ?
#
loop_
_entity_poly.entity_id
_entity_poly.type
_entity_poly.pdbx_seq_one_letter_code
_entity_poly.pdbx_strand_id
1 'polypeptide(L)'
;MSIFNENMVCTSILMVIFFGTILCILGRDYLVAQGFLKENASMFFYVIQTCLYFSVYLAILQLGVRTFVTELTASFQGIADKLLPGSLPGVDCAVIYGFGSMNAVPLGFLAGFAGQIIAIGALIALKSPVLVICGFVPVFFDNATIAVFANEKGGIKAALILPFISGLCQVFGSAIIAGWVGMAAYGGYLGMWDWAVVWPVMTAVMKCLSYAGVAIVVIVLLAIPQIQYRKDKKGYFLITEDYEAYRALKENK
;
A
#
# COMPACT_ATOMS: atom_id res chain seq x y z
N MET A 1 30.12 -4.56 -5.96
CA MET A 1 28.66 -4.53 -5.69
C MET A 1 27.83 -3.96 -6.87
N SER A 2 28.29 -4.06 -8.12
CA SER A 2 27.54 -3.55 -9.29
C SER A 2 26.26 -4.35 -9.60
N ILE A 3 26.23 -5.64 -9.25
CA ILE A 3 25.09 -6.54 -9.46
C ILE A 3 23.82 -6.06 -8.73
N PHE A 4 23.95 -5.36 -7.59
CA PHE A 4 22.81 -4.83 -6.83
C PHE A 4 22.29 -3.49 -7.36
N ASN A 5 22.95 -2.90 -8.36
CA ASN A 5 22.42 -1.72 -9.06
C ASN A 5 21.34 -2.10 -10.08
N GLU A 6 21.24 -3.39 -10.43
CA GLU A 6 20.17 -3.93 -11.26
C GLU A 6 18.99 -4.30 -10.34
N ASN A 7 17.86 -3.64 -10.55
CA ASN A 7 16.72 -3.71 -9.64
C ASN A 7 16.02 -5.08 -9.65
N MET A 8 15.96 -5.74 -10.81
CA MET A 8 15.36 -7.05 -10.96
C MET A 8 16.20 -8.10 -10.23
N VAL A 9 17.53 -7.99 -10.27
CA VAL A 9 18.43 -8.87 -9.49
C VAL A 9 18.28 -8.63 -7.99
N CYS A 10 18.28 -7.37 -7.55
CA CYS A 10 18.13 -7.02 -6.13
C CYS A 10 16.79 -7.51 -5.57
N THR A 11 15.69 -7.25 -6.29
CA THR A 11 14.34 -7.70 -5.91
C THR A 11 14.27 -9.23 -5.86
N SER A 12 14.85 -9.92 -6.85
CA SER A 12 14.87 -11.38 -6.88
C SER A 12 15.60 -12.00 -5.70
N ILE A 13 16.76 -11.47 -5.34
CA ILE A 13 17.52 -11.95 -4.18
C ILE A 13 16.74 -11.71 -2.89
N LEU A 14 16.14 -10.52 -2.73
CA LEU A 14 15.30 -10.20 -1.58
C LEU A 14 14.11 -11.15 -1.46
N MET A 15 13.42 -11.44 -2.56
CA MET A 15 12.27 -12.36 -2.55
C MET A 15 12.68 -13.80 -2.29
N VAL A 16 13.83 -14.26 -2.82
CA VAL A 16 14.38 -15.59 -2.51
C VAL A 16 14.68 -15.72 -1.02
N ILE A 17 15.31 -14.72 -0.41
CA ILE A 17 15.57 -14.74 1.04
C ILE A 17 14.25 -14.74 1.81
N PHE A 18 13.31 -13.89 1.43
CA PHE A 18 12.07 -13.70 2.16
C PHE A 18 11.07 -14.86 1.96
N PHE A 19 10.52 -15.02 0.76
CA PHE A 19 9.56 -16.07 0.46
C PHE A 19 10.19 -17.45 0.49
N GLY A 20 11.47 -17.57 0.14
CA GLY A 20 12.18 -18.85 0.26
C GLY A 20 12.29 -19.30 1.71
N THR A 21 12.55 -18.39 2.65
CA THR A 21 12.53 -18.73 4.08
C THR A 21 11.15 -19.19 4.53
N ILE A 22 10.07 -18.49 4.12
CA ILE A 22 8.69 -18.89 4.45
C ILE A 22 8.36 -20.27 3.89
N LEU A 23 8.65 -20.52 2.61
CA LEU A 23 8.38 -21.81 1.96
C LEU A 23 9.21 -22.94 2.55
N CYS A 24 10.44 -22.68 2.98
CA CYS A 24 11.28 -23.64 3.69
C CYS A 24 10.72 -23.97 5.09
N ILE A 25 10.20 -22.98 5.82
CA ILE A 25 9.55 -23.19 7.13
C ILE A 25 8.27 -24.02 6.98
N LEU A 26 7.45 -23.76 5.96
CA LEU A 26 6.26 -24.56 5.67
C LEU A 26 6.62 -26.02 5.35
N GLY A 27 7.74 -26.23 4.67
CA GLY A 27 8.27 -27.56 4.37
C GLY A 27 7.57 -28.25 3.20
N ARG A 28 8.20 -29.30 2.68
CA ARG A 28 7.71 -30.07 1.52
C ARG A 28 6.35 -30.70 1.79
N ASP A 29 6.18 -31.30 2.96
CA ASP A 29 4.99 -32.08 3.29
C ASP A 29 3.73 -31.21 3.26
N TYR A 30 3.81 -30.00 3.79
CA TYR A 30 2.72 -29.02 3.72
C TYR A 30 2.42 -28.61 2.27
N LEU A 31 3.45 -28.29 1.48
CA LEU A 31 3.29 -27.85 0.09
C LEU A 31 2.70 -28.95 -0.79
N VAL A 32 3.04 -30.21 -0.55
CA VAL A 32 2.45 -31.36 -1.24
C VAL A 32 1.02 -31.59 -0.80
N ALA A 33 0.75 -31.57 0.51
CA ALA A 33 -0.60 -31.77 1.06
C ALA A 33 -1.60 -30.71 0.57
N GLN A 34 -1.14 -29.48 0.36
CA GLN A 34 -1.95 -28.37 -0.16
C GLN A 34 -1.97 -28.30 -1.71
N GLY A 35 -1.31 -29.23 -2.40
CA GLY A 35 -1.29 -29.30 -3.86
C GLY A 35 -0.43 -28.23 -4.55
N PHE A 36 0.37 -27.46 -3.80
CA PHE A 36 1.30 -26.46 -4.34
C PHE A 36 2.52 -27.12 -5.01
N LEU A 37 2.96 -28.26 -4.50
CA LEU A 37 4.09 -29.04 -5.01
C LEU A 37 3.65 -30.46 -5.34
N LYS A 38 4.01 -30.98 -6.52
CA LYS A 38 3.78 -32.40 -6.83
C LYS A 38 4.69 -33.29 -5.99
N GLU A 39 4.23 -34.47 -5.59
CA GLU A 39 5.01 -35.41 -4.75
C GLU A 39 6.44 -35.63 -5.25
N ASN A 40 6.66 -35.77 -6.57
CA ASN A 40 7.99 -36.01 -7.15
C ASN A 40 8.72 -34.75 -7.63
N ALA A 41 8.18 -33.54 -7.39
CA ALA A 41 8.82 -32.30 -7.80
C ALA A 41 9.89 -31.85 -6.81
N SER A 42 10.94 -31.21 -7.32
CA SER A 42 12.01 -30.66 -6.48
C SER A 42 11.55 -29.40 -5.76
N MET A 43 11.56 -29.46 -4.41
CA MET A 43 11.26 -28.30 -3.56
C MET A 43 12.22 -27.14 -3.82
N PHE A 44 13.50 -27.42 -4.07
CA PHE A 44 14.50 -26.37 -4.34
C PHE A 44 14.13 -25.56 -5.59
N PHE A 45 13.84 -26.25 -6.71
CA PHE A 45 13.46 -25.56 -7.94
C PHE A 45 12.12 -24.83 -7.80
N TYR A 46 11.16 -25.42 -7.08
CA TYR A 46 9.89 -24.76 -6.79
C TYR A 46 10.08 -23.45 -6.02
N VAL A 47 10.87 -23.47 -4.94
CA VAL A 47 11.13 -22.27 -4.13
C VAL A 47 11.78 -21.18 -4.96
N ILE A 48 12.84 -21.51 -5.71
CA ILE A 48 13.52 -20.54 -6.57
C ILE A 48 12.56 -19.99 -7.62
N GLN A 49 11.81 -20.85 -8.31
CA GLN A 49 10.85 -20.43 -9.33
C GLN A 49 9.76 -19.50 -8.78
N THR A 50 9.13 -19.86 -7.67
CA THR A 50 8.10 -19.04 -7.03
C THR A 50 8.64 -17.67 -6.62
N CYS A 51 9.84 -17.61 -6.05
CA CYS A 51 10.45 -16.35 -5.66
C CYS A 51 10.83 -15.47 -6.86
N LEU A 52 11.35 -16.07 -7.95
CA LEU A 52 11.68 -15.34 -9.17
C LEU A 52 10.44 -14.86 -9.93
N TYR A 53 9.33 -15.60 -9.88
CA TYR A 53 8.07 -15.16 -10.49
C TYR A 53 7.56 -13.85 -9.91
N PHE A 54 7.78 -13.59 -8.62
CA PHE A 54 7.44 -12.30 -8.03
C PHE A 54 8.13 -11.15 -8.76
N SER A 55 9.45 -11.24 -8.98
CA SER A 55 10.21 -10.21 -9.69
C SER A 55 9.74 -10.05 -11.13
N VAL A 56 9.42 -11.16 -11.81
CA VAL A 56 8.87 -11.14 -13.17
C VAL A 56 7.53 -10.41 -13.20
N TYR A 57 6.60 -10.72 -12.29
CA TYR A 57 5.30 -10.05 -12.23
C TYR A 57 5.42 -8.58 -11.84
N LEU A 58 6.36 -8.22 -10.97
CA LEU A 58 6.61 -6.82 -10.63
C LEU A 58 7.15 -6.05 -11.84
N ALA A 59 8.06 -6.63 -12.62
CA ALA A 59 8.56 -6.02 -13.85
C ALA A 59 7.45 -5.85 -14.90
N ILE A 60 6.59 -6.87 -15.07
CA ILE A 60 5.40 -6.79 -15.94
C ILE A 60 4.46 -5.68 -15.47
N LEU A 61 4.21 -5.58 -14.16
CA LEU A 61 3.37 -4.54 -13.58
C LEU A 61 3.94 -3.15 -13.86
N GLN A 62 5.23 -2.94 -13.62
CA GLN A 62 5.89 -1.64 -13.86
C GLN A 62 5.84 -1.24 -15.34
N LEU A 63 6.08 -2.19 -16.25
CA LEU A 63 5.99 -1.95 -17.69
C LEU A 63 4.55 -1.59 -18.09
N GLY A 64 3.56 -2.37 -17.66
CA GLY A 64 2.16 -2.14 -17.96
C GLY A 64 1.66 -0.80 -17.43
N VAL A 65 2.05 -0.44 -16.20
CA VAL A 65 1.73 0.84 -15.57
C VAL A 65 2.27 2.02 -16.37
N ARG A 66 3.53 1.98 -16.82
CA ARG A 66 4.13 3.08 -17.59
C ARG A 66 3.39 3.30 -18.91
N THR A 67 3.06 2.22 -19.62
CA THR A 67 2.28 2.28 -20.85
C THR A 67 0.89 2.85 -20.58
N PHE A 68 0.20 2.34 -19.56
CA PHE A 68 -1.14 2.79 -19.19
C PHE A 68 -1.18 4.28 -18.84
N VAL A 69 -0.26 4.77 -18.02
CA VAL A 69 -0.22 6.16 -17.57
C VAL A 69 0.07 7.13 -18.72
N THR A 70 0.91 6.72 -19.66
CA THR A 70 1.22 7.52 -20.86
C THR A 70 -0.04 7.77 -21.70
N GLU A 71 -0.80 6.70 -21.97
CA GLU A 71 -2.06 6.80 -22.72
C GLU A 71 -3.17 7.51 -21.93
N LEU A 72 -3.23 7.28 -20.61
CA LEU A 72 -4.21 7.91 -19.74
C LEU A 72 -3.99 9.42 -19.67
N THR A 73 -2.74 9.88 -19.57
CA THR A 73 -2.41 11.30 -19.52
C THR A 73 -2.85 12.00 -20.81
N ALA A 74 -2.54 11.41 -21.98
CA ALA A 74 -2.94 11.95 -23.28
C ALA A 74 -4.46 11.99 -23.46
N SER A 75 -5.18 10.93 -23.05
CA SER A 75 -6.63 10.86 -23.19
C SER A 75 -7.39 11.75 -22.20
N PHE A 76 -6.88 11.91 -20.96
CA PHE A 76 -7.51 12.78 -19.96
C PHE A 76 -7.34 14.27 -20.27
N GLN A 77 -6.30 14.67 -21.01
CA GLN A 77 -6.15 16.07 -21.43
C GLN A 77 -7.39 16.57 -22.18
N GLY A 78 -7.94 15.76 -23.09
CA GLY A 78 -9.16 16.13 -23.83
C GLY A 78 -10.41 16.25 -22.95
N ILE A 79 -10.49 15.46 -21.87
CA ILE A 79 -11.58 15.55 -20.88
C ILE A 79 -11.42 16.80 -20.03
N ALA A 80 -10.21 17.08 -19.57
CA ALA A 80 -9.88 18.26 -18.79
C ALA A 80 -10.18 19.55 -19.58
N ASP A 81 -9.78 19.61 -20.86
CA ASP A 81 -9.94 20.80 -21.69
C ASP A 81 -11.40 21.10 -22.05
N LYS A 82 -12.26 20.07 -22.21
CA LYS A 82 -13.62 20.23 -22.74
C LYS A 82 -14.75 20.02 -21.74
N LEU A 83 -14.61 19.10 -20.80
CA LEU A 83 -15.71 18.66 -19.93
C LEU A 83 -15.52 19.09 -18.48
N LEU A 84 -14.32 18.87 -17.92
CA LEU A 84 -14.02 19.11 -16.51
C LEU A 84 -12.68 19.83 -16.35
N PRO A 85 -12.63 21.17 -16.54
CA PRO A 85 -11.44 21.97 -16.37
C PRO A 85 -10.79 21.77 -15.00
N GLY A 86 -9.48 21.51 -14.99
CA GLY A 86 -8.70 21.28 -13.77
C GLY A 86 -8.95 19.95 -13.07
N SER A 87 -9.65 19.00 -13.71
CA SER A 87 -9.81 17.64 -13.16
C SER A 87 -8.57 16.78 -13.37
N LEU A 88 -8.28 15.91 -12.41
CA LEU A 88 -7.21 14.91 -12.49
C LEU A 88 -7.79 13.50 -12.41
N PRO A 89 -7.24 12.54 -13.18
CA PRO A 89 -7.65 11.15 -13.07
C PRO A 89 -7.19 10.55 -11.74
N GLY A 90 -8.13 9.99 -10.97
CA GLY A 90 -7.83 9.10 -9.86
C GLY A 90 -7.50 7.71 -10.41
N VAL A 91 -6.30 7.21 -10.12
CA VAL A 91 -5.79 5.92 -10.62
C VAL A 91 -5.32 5.03 -9.48
N ASP A 92 -5.11 3.74 -9.78
CA ASP A 92 -4.60 2.78 -8.82
C ASP A 92 -3.23 3.21 -8.25
N CYS A 93 -3.01 2.99 -6.96
CA CYS A 93 -1.75 3.28 -6.28
C CYS A 93 -0.53 2.66 -6.98
N ALA A 94 -0.68 1.49 -7.61
CA ALA A 94 0.38 0.80 -8.32
C ALA A 94 0.98 1.62 -9.47
N VAL A 95 0.26 2.65 -9.94
CA VAL A 95 0.77 3.60 -10.94
C VAL A 95 2.11 4.20 -10.51
N ILE A 96 2.29 4.50 -9.23
CA ILE A 96 3.52 5.16 -8.77
C ILE A 96 4.73 4.21 -8.74
N TYR A 97 4.51 2.88 -8.81
CA TYR A 97 5.61 1.91 -8.80
C TYR A 97 6.45 1.97 -10.08
N GLY A 98 5.87 2.48 -11.17
CA GLY A 98 6.59 2.75 -12.41
C GLY A 98 7.52 3.95 -12.31
N PHE A 99 7.31 4.87 -11.36
CA PHE A 99 8.01 6.17 -11.30
C PHE A 99 8.83 6.39 -10.03
N GLY A 100 8.53 5.68 -8.95
CA GLY A 100 9.28 5.74 -7.69
C GLY A 100 10.63 5.02 -7.73
N SER A 101 11.41 5.17 -6.66
CA SER A 101 12.63 4.37 -6.49
C SER A 101 12.28 2.88 -6.56
N MET A 102 12.93 2.18 -7.49
CA MET A 102 12.60 0.78 -7.76
C MET A 102 12.88 -0.14 -6.54
N ASN A 103 13.75 0.29 -5.61
CA ASN A 103 14.02 -0.45 -4.38
C ASN A 103 13.02 -0.15 -3.25
N ALA A 104 12.25 0.95 -3.34
CA ALA A 104 11.33 1.34 -2.28
C ALA A 104 10.16 0.36 -2.12
N VAL A 105 9.64 -0.18 -3.24
CA VAL A 105 8.52 -1.14 -3.25
C VAL A 105 8.84 -2.41 -2.46
N PRO A 106 9.89 -3.19 -2.79
CA PRO A 106 10.21 -4.41 -2.04
C PRO A 106 10.65 -4.12 -0.60
N LEU A 107 11.38 -3.03 -0.34
CA LEU A 107 11.79 -2.66 1.03
C LEU A 107 10.59 -2.30 1.91
N GLY A 108 9.64 -1.54 1.35
CA GLY A 108 8.39 -1.18 2.01
C GLY A 108 7.56 -2.39 2.38
N PHE A 109 7.40 -3.31 1.44
CA PHE A 109 6.75 -4.61 1.65
C PHE A 109 7.38 -5.39 2.81
N LEU A 110 8.72 -5.54 2.80
CA LEU A 110 9.42 -6.30 3.85
C LEU A 110 9.27 -5.66 5.23
N ALA A 111 9.41 -4.33 5.32
CA ALA A 111 9.25 -3.61 6.57
C ALA A 111 7.80 -3.68 7.09
N GLY A 112 6.81 -3.49 6.22
CA GLY A 112 5.41 -3.63 6.56
C GLY A 112 5.04 -5.03 7.00
N PHE A 113 5.52 -6.05 6.29
CA PHE A 113 5.34 -7.45 6.70
C PHE A 113 5.94 -7.72 8.08
N ALA A 114 7.15 -7.26 8.35
CA ALA A 114 7.77 -7.42 9.67
C ALA A 114 6.91 -6.78 10.78
N GLY A 115 6.36 -5.59 10.53
CA GLY A 115 5.39 -4.94 11.42
C GLY A 115 4.15 -5.80 11.64
N GLN A 116 3.53 -6.31 10.57
CA GLN A 116 2.34 -7.15 10.69
C GLN A 116 2.60 -8.44 11.47
N ILE A 117 3.70 -9.14 11.22
CA ILE A 117 4.05 -10.37 11.95
C ILE A 117 4.22 -10.12 13.45
N ILE A 118 4.90 -9.02 13.82
CA ILE A 118 5.06 -8.64 15.23
C ILE A 118 3.70 -8.34 15.86
N ALA A 119 2.83 -7.60 15.17
CA ALA A 119 1.50 -7.30 15.69
C ALA A 119 0.62 -8.56 15.82
N ILE A 120 0.64 -9.46 14.84
CA ILE A 120 -0.08 -10.74 14.91
C ILE A 120 0.44 -11.59 16.08
N GLY A 121 1.77 -11.70 16.23
CA GLY A 121 2.38 -12.38 17.37
C GLY A 121 1.95 -11.80 18.71
N ALA A 122 1.88 -10.46 18.80
CA ALA A 122 1.37 -9.77 19.98
C ALA A 122 -0.11 -10.08 20.25
N LEU A 123 -0.97 -10.09 19.23
CA LEU A 123 -2.38 -10.46 19.37
C LEU A 123 -2.56 -11.89 19.89
N ILE A 124 -1.73 -12.84 19.42
CA ILE A 124 -1.73 -14.23 19.90
C ILE A 124 -1.27 -14.29 21.35
N ALA A 125 -0.15 -13.66 21.69
CA ALA A 125 0.41 -13.67 23.05
C ALA A 125 -0.55 -13.05 24.07
N LEU A 126 -1.27 -11.99 23.67
CA LEU A 126 -2.26 -11.30 24.49
C LEU A 126 -3.63 -11.99 24.50
N LYS A 127 -3.81 -13.13 23.79
CA LYS A 127 -5.08 -13.85 23.66
C LYS A 127 -6.22 -12.94 23.19
N SER A 128 -5.95 -12.10 22.19
CA SER A 128 -6.95 -11.21 21.61
C SER A 128 -8.17 -11.99 21.12
N PRO A 129 -9.41 -11.51 21.38
CA PRO A 129 -10.63 -12.15 20.88
C PRO A 129 -10.76 -12.07 19.36
N VAL A 130 -10.01 -11.17 18.72
CA VAL A 130 -9.95 -11.03 17.26
C VAL A 130 -8.50 -11.27 16.81
N LEU A 131 -8.33 -12.29 15.98
CA LEU A 131 -7.06 -12.59 15.32
C LEU A 131 -7.12 -12.14 13.87
N VAL A 132 -6.10 -11.39 13.44
CA VAL A 132 -5.98 -10.93 12.06
C VAL A 132 -5.03 -11.87 11.32
N ILE A 133 -5.45 -12.29 10.13
CA ILE A 133 -4.61 -13.07 9.22
C ILE A 133 -3.97 -12.12 8.21
N CYS A 134 -2.67 -12.27 8.02
CA CYS A 134 -1.87 -11.46 7.10
C CYS A 134 -2.36 -11.62 5.65
N GLY A 135 -2.97 -10.58 5.09
CA GLY A 135 -3.40 -10.55 3.69
C GLY A 135 -2.32 -9.96 2.78
N PHE A 136 -2.03 -10.59 1.64
CA PHE A 136 -0.98 -10.12 0.74
C PHE A 136 -1.23 -8.70 0.22
N VAL A 137 -2.48 -8.36 -0.15
CA VAL A 137 -2.80 -7.07 -0.76
C VAL A 137 -2.48 -5.89 0.17
N PRO A 138 -2.98 -5.83 1.43
CA PRO A 138 -2.60 -4.76 2.36
C PRO A 138 -1.11 -4.74 2.73
N VAL A 139 -0.48 -5.91 2.84
CA VAL A 139 0.95 -6.00 3.17
C VAL A 139 1.79 -5.44 2.03
N PHE A 140 1.46 -5.78 0.79
CA PHE A 140 2.26 -5.38 -0.36
C PHE A 140 1.90 -3.98 -0.84
N PHE A 141 0.69 -3.76 -1.33
CA PHE A 141 0.36 -2.53 -2.07
C PHE A 141 0.40 -1.30 -1.18
N ASP A 142 -0.15 -1.41 0.02
CA ASP A 142 -0.28 -0.27 0.91
C ASP A 142 1.09 0.18 1.45
N ASN A 143 1.87 -0.78 1.94
CA ASN A 143 3.20 -0.51 2.47
C ASN A 143 4.22 -0.16 1.38
N ALA A 144 4.09 -0.72 0.16
CA ALA A 144 4.88 -0.29 -0.99
C ALA A 144 4.55 1.15 -1.38
N THR A 145 3.28 1.52 -1.41
CA THR A 145 2.83 2.89 -1.71
C THR A 145 3.38 3.87 -0.68
N ILE A 146 3.23 3.58 0.61
CA ILE A 146 3.79 4.39 1.70
C ILE A 146 5.31 4.50 1.55
N ALA A 147 6.01 3.41 1.23
CA ALA A 147 7.46 3.41 1.07
C ALA A 147 7.94 4.26 -0.09
N VAL A 148 7.25 4.26 -1.23
CA VAL A 148 7.60 5.10 -2.39
C VAL A 148 7.59 6.58 -2.00
N PHE A 149 6.52 7.05 -1.36
CA PHE A 149 6.42 8.44 -0.90
C PHE A 149 7.40 8.75 0.24
N ALA A 150 7.58 7.82 1.17
CA ALA A 150 8.51 7.98 2.29
C ALA A 150 9.96 8.05 1.81
N ASN A 151 10.32 7.25 0.82
CA ASN A 151 11.65 7.25 0.23
C ASN A 151 11.95 8.58 -0.46
N GLU A 152 11.00 9.12 -1.20
CA GLU A 152 11.17 10.40 -1.89
C GLU A 152 11.42 11.56 -0.92
N LYS A 153 10.73 11.58 0.22
CA LYS A 153 10.83 12.67 1.20
C LYS A 153 11.91 12.48 2.27
N GLY A 154 12.23 11.23 2.63
CA GLY A 154 13.07 10.92 3.79
C GLY A 154 14.08 9.80 3.55
N GLY A 155 14.27 9.38 2.30
CA GLY A 155 15.19 8.33 1.90
C GLY A 155 14.87 6.96 2.48
N ILE A 156 15.87 6.07 2.44
CA ILE A 156 15.72 4.66 2.78
C ILE A 156 15.28 4.42 4.24
N LYS A 157 15.68 5.30 5.17
CA LYS A 157 15.28 5.17 6.59
C LYS A 157 13.79 5.37 6.76
N ALA A 158 13.23 6.41 6.14
CA ALA A 158 11.80 6.66 6.17
C ALA A 158 11.03 5.55 5.43
N ALA A 159 11.56 5.06 4.31
CA ALA A 159 11.01 3.96 3.54
C ALA A 159 10.97 2.61 4.28
N LEU A 160 11.69 2.46 5.40
CA LEU A 160 11.62 1.27 6.25
C LEU A 160 10.77 1.52 7.50
N ILE A 161 10.95 2.67 8.17
CA ILE A 161 10.27 2.95 9.44
C ILE A 161 8.76 3.16 9.24
N LEU A 162 8.35 3.93 8.24
CA LEU A 162 6.93 4.25 8.06
C LEU A 162 6.10 3.04 7.62
N PRO A 163 6.55 2.20 6.67
CA PRO A 163 5.85 0.95 6.36
C PRO A 163 5.83 -0.03 7.54
N PHE A 164 6.89 -0.10 8.35
CA PHE A 164 6.89 -0.92 9.56
C PHE A 164 5.80 -0.50 10.56
N ILE A 165 5.70 0.81 10.84
CA ILE A 165 4.63 1.37 11.69
C ILE A 165 3.27 1.11 11.03
N SER A 166 3.19 1.25 9.70
CA SER A 166 2.00 0.91 8.93
C SER A 166 1.53 -0.51 9.17
N GLY A 167 2.42 -1.50 9.06
CA GLY A 167 2.10 -2.90 9.35
C GLY A 167 1.54 -3.12 10.76
N LEU A 168 2.12 -2.48 11.78
CA LEU A 168 1.62 -2.56 13.15
C LEU A 168 0.19 -2.01 13.26
N CYS A 169 -0.05 -0.81 12.75
CA CYS A 169 -1.34 -0.15 12.81
C CYS A 169 -2.41 -0.86 11.96
N GLN A 170 -2.04 -1.40 10.80
CA GLN A 170 -2.93 -2.17 9.94
C GLN A 170 -3.51 -3.37 10.72
N VAL A 171 -2.67 -4.12 11.44
CA VAL A 171 -3.12 -5.29 12.22
C VAL A 171 -3.91 -4.88 13.46
N PHE A 172 -3.35 -4.01 14.32
CA PHE A 172 -4.03 -3.63 15.56
C PHE A 172 -5.32 -2.85 15.28
N GLY A 173 -5.27 -1.89 14.36
CA GLY A 173 -6.42 -1.10 13.93
C GLY A 173 -7.53 -1.99 13.37
N SER A 174 -7.19 -2.93 12.48
CA SER A 174 -8.16 -3.89 11.94
C SER A 174 -8.76 -4.79 13.01
N ALA A 175 -7.96 -5.31 13.95
CA ALA A 175 -8.46 -6.15 15.03
C ALA A 175 -9.48 -5.39 15.91
N ILE A 176 -9.17 -4.15 16.27
CA ILE A 176 -10.02 -3.28 17.09
C ILE A 176 -11.32 -2.97 16.35
N ILE A 177 -11.23 -2.43 15.13
CA ILE A 177 -12.42 -1.97 14.41
C ILE A 177 -13.30 -3.15 14.01
N ALA A 178 -12.72 -4.24 13.48
CA ALA A 178 -13.48 -5.41 13.05
C ALA A 178 -14.18 -6.09 14.22
N GLY A 179 -13.53 -6.18 15.39
CA GLY A 179 -14.17 -6.66 16.61
C GLY A 179 -15.30 -5.74 17.05
N TRP A 180 -15.06 -4.44 17.07
CA TRP A 180 -16.02 -3.47 17.58
C TRP A 180 -17.27 -3.32 16.72
N VAL A 181 -17.15 -3.36 15.39
CA VAL A 181 -18.31 -3.31 14.48
C VAL A 181 -18.93 -4.67 14.19
N GLY A 182 -18.38 -5.76 14.75
CA GLY A 182 -18.88 -7.11 14.56
C GLY A 182 -18.48 -7.75 13.22
N MET A 183 -17.68 -7.07 12.39
CA MET A 183 -17.15 -7.61 11.13
C MET A 183 -16.25 -8.83 11.33
N ALA A 184 -15.63 -8.96 12.50
CA ALA A 184 -14.82 -10.12 12.85
C ALA A 184 -15.60 -11.44 12.75
N ALA A 185 -16.91 -11.44 13.04
CA ALA A 185 -17.76 -12.63 12.91
C ALA A 185 -17.99 -13.06 11.45
N TYR A 186 -17.80 -12.14 10.50
CA TYR A 186 -17.96 -12.40 9.06
C TYR A 186 -16.63 -12.71 8.37
N GLY A 187 -15.53 -12.82 9.13
CA GLY A 187 -14.25 -13.32 8.64
C GLY A 187 -13.44 -12.35 7.78
N GLY A 188 -13.78 -11.06 7.72
CA GLY A 188 -13.04 -10.12 6.86
C GLY A 188 -13.15 -8.65 7.25
N TYR A 189 -12.03 -7.94 7.09
CA TYR A 189 -11.93 -6.48 7.11
C TYR A 189 -10.93 -6.05 6.04
N LEU A 190 -11.05 -4.83 5.49
CA LEU A 190 -10.23 -4.41 4.33
C LEU A 190 -8.73 -4.40 4.63
N GLY A 191 -8.33 -4.06 5.86
CA GLY A 191 -6.94 -4.17 6.31
C GLY A 191 -5.96 -3.13 5.78
N MET A 192 -6.37 -2.29 4.82
CA MET A 192 -5.59 -1.15 4.33
C MET A 192 -5.48 -0.07 5.42
N TRP A 193 -4.44 0.75 5.37
CA TRP A 193 -4.02 1.75 6.35
C TRP A 193 -5.13 2.77 6.61
N ASP A 194 -5.71 3.33 5.56
CA ASP A 194 -6.82 4.29 5.71
C ASP A 194 -8.02 3.63 6.41
N TRP A 195 -8.28 2.35 6.13
CA TRP A 195 -9.36 1.59 6.76
C TRP A 195 -9.03 1.17 8.19
N ALA A 196 -7.76 0.93 8.51
CA ALA A 196 -7.33 0.51 9.84
C ALA A 196 -7.03 1.68 10.79
N VAL A 197 -6.80 2.90 10.27
CA VAL A 197 -6.34 4.05 11.07
C VAL A 197 -7.26 5.25 10.95
N VAL A 198 -7.65 5.64 9.73
CA VAL A 198 -8.43 6.88 9.49
C VAL A 198 -9.93 6.62 9.61
N TRP A 199 -10.43 5.60 8.89
CA TRP A 199 -11.84 5.22 8.86
C TRP A 199 -12.43 4.81 10.22
N PRO A 200 -11.69 4.17 11.15
CA PRO A 200 -12.20 3.83 12.47
C PRO A 200 -12.64 5.06 13.27
N VAL A 201 -11.98 6.21 13.10
CA VAL A 201 -12.38 7.47 13.76
C VAL A 201 -13.77 7.90 13.28
N MET A 202 -14.00 7.89 11.96
CA MET A 202 -15.31 8.22 11.37
C MET A 202 -16.37 7.19 11.78
N THR A 203 -16.00 5.91 11.80
CA THR A 203 -16.89 4.83 12.25
C THR A 203 -17.32 5.05 13.69
N ALA A 204 -16.42 5.52 14.56
CA ALA A 204 -16.75 5.80 15.94
C ALA A 204 -17.74 6.96 16.10
N VAL A 205 -17.54 8.04 15.35
CA VAL A 205 -18.47 9.19 15.32
C VAL A 205 -19.85 8.75 14.84
N MET A 206 -19.92 7.98 13.74
CA MET A 206 -21.19 7.48 13.21
C MET A 206 -21.90 6.52 14.18
N LYS A 207 -21.15 5.65 14.87
CA LYS A 207 -21.73 4.69 15.82
C LYS A 207 -22.24 5.34 17.10
N CYS A 208 -21.53 6.34 17.64
CA CYS A 208 -21.92 7.01 18.88
C CYS A 208 -23.05 8.02 18.70
N LEU A 209 -23.13 8.70 17.53
CA LEU A 209 -24.09 9.78 17.27
C LEU A 209 -25.16 9.42 16.23
N SER A 210 -25.17 8.17 15.74
CA SER A 210 -26.13 7.68 14.73
C SER A 210 -26.20 8.63 13.52
N TYR A 211 -27.40 9.03 13.10
CA TYR A 211 -27.63 9.94 11.96
C TYR A 211 -26.93 11.30 12.10
N ALA A 212 -26.81 11.84 13.32
CA ALA A 212 -26.07 13.08 13.54
C ALA A 212 -24.56 12.88 13.29
N GLY A 213 -24.02 11.72 13.65
CA GLY A 213 -22.64 11.35 13.36
C GLY A 213 -22.36 11.25 11.87
N VAL A 214 -23.29 10.67 11.10
CA VAL A 214 -23.20 10.63 9.63
C VAL A 214 -23.16 12.04 9.04
N ALA A 215 -24.06 12.93 9.48
CA ALA A 215 -24.07 14.32 9.03
C ALA A 215 -22.75 15.04 9.33
N ILE A 216 -22.18 14.85 10.53
CA ILE A 216 -20.88 15.42 10.90
C ILE A 216 -19.77 14.92 9.97
N VAL A 217 -19.68 13.61 9.73
CA VAL A 217 -18.65 13.02 8.85
C VAL A 217 -18.76 13.61 7.44
N VAL A 218 -19.97 13.69 6.88
CA VAL A 218 -20.20 14.29 5.55
C VAL A 218 -19.76 15.76 5.51
N ILE A 219 -20.15 16.56 6.51
CA ILE A 219 -19.79 17.98 6.58
C ILE A 219 -18.27 18.14 6.67
N VAL A 220 -17.59 17.34 7.50
CA VAL A 220 -16.13 17.39 7.65
C VAL A 220 -15.43 17.02 6.34
N LEU A 221 -15.85 15.94 5.67
CA LEU A 221 -15.26 15.51 4.40
C LEU A 221 -15.46 16.57 3.30
N LEU A 222 -16.62 17.23 3.25
CA LEU A 222 -16.88 18.33 2.32
C LEU A 222 -16.09 19.60 2.69
N ALA A 223 -15.80 19.83 3.97
CA ALA A 223 -15.05 20.99 4.43
C ALA A 223 -13.56 20.92 4.05
N ILE A 224 -12.96 19.73 3.97
CA ILE A 224 -11.53 19.55 3.65
C ILE A 224 -11.12 20.26 2.34
N PRO A 225 -11.73 19.98 1.17
CA PRO A 225 -11.35 20.64 -0.07
C PRO A 225 -11.63 22.15 -0.03
N GLN A 226 -12.71 22.58 0.64
CA GLN A 226 -13.04 24.00 0.78
C GLN A 226 -11.99 24.76 1.61
N ILE A 227 -11.47 24.14 2.67
CA ILE A 227 -10.40 24.70 3.51
C ILE A 227 -9.09 24.75 2.72
N GLN A 228 -8.74 23.68 1.99
CA GLN A 228 -7.55 23.64 1.14
C GLN A 228 -7.59 24.75 0.08
N TYR A 229 -8.72 24.91 -0.61
CA TYR A 229 -8.92 25.97 -1.59
C TYR A 229 -8.80 27.37 -0.97
N ARG A 230 -9.43 27.60 0.20
CA ARG A 230 -9.34 28.90 0.90
C ARG A 230 -7.93 29.25 1.33
N LYS A 231 -7.12 28.27 1.76
CA LYS A 231 -5.74 28.48 2.21
C LYS A 231 -4.77 28.78 1.06
N ASP A 232 -5.05 28.30 -0.14
CA ASP A 232 -4.13 28.46 -1.27
C ASP A 232 -4.83 28.72 -2.61
N LYS A 233 -5.74 29.70 -2.66
CA LYS A 233 -6.56 30.00 -3.86
C LYS A 233 -5.77 30.09 -5.17
N LYS A 234 -4.57 30.69 -5.12
CA LYS A 234 -3.70 30.87 -6.30
C LYS A 234 -2.93 29.60 -6.68
N GLY A 235 -2.58 28.76 -5.70
CA GLY A 235 -1.82 27.53 -5.92
C GLY A 235 -2.69 26.27 -6.07
N TYR A 236 -3.96 26.32 -5.66
CA TYR A 236 -4.82 25.15 -5.52
C TYR A 236 -5.09 24.42 -6.85
N PHE A 237 -5.33 25.17 -7.92
CA PHE A 237 -5.44 24.61 -9.28
C PHE A 237 -4.10 24.63 -10.02
N LEU A 238 -3.21 25.57 -9.67
CA LEU A 238 -1.89 25.67 -10.29
C LEU A 238 -1.04 24.42 -10.05
N ILE A 239 -1.16 23.78 -8.88
CA ILE A 239 -0.43 22.54 -8.57
C ILE A 239 -0.71 21.41 -9.57
N THR A 240 -1.90 21.42 -10.19
CA THR A 240 -2.34 20.38 -11.13
C THR A 240 -2.17 20.80 -12.58
N GLU A 241 -2.26 22.10 -12.87
CA GLU A 241 -2.16 22.65 -14.23
C GLU A 241 -0.70 22.94 -14.64
N ASP A 242 0.10 23.50 -13.73
CA ASP A 242 1.51 23.84 -13.95
C ASP A 242 2.29 23.72 -12.64
N TYR A 243 2.88 22.54 -12.44
CA TYR A 243 3.64 22.25 -11.24
C TYR A 243 4.91 23.11 -11.11
N GLU A 244 5.53 23.53 -12.21
CA GLU A 244 6.73 24.37 -12.17
C GLU A 244 6.37 25.79 -11.70
N ALA A 245 5.31 26.38 -12.26
CA ALA A 245 4.79 27.66 -11.80
C ALA A 245 4.30 27.60 -10.35
N TYR A 246 3.67 26.49 -9.94
CA TYR A 246 3.28 26.27 -8.55
C TYR A 246 4.49 26.22 -7.61
N ARG A 247 5.56 25.52 -8.01
CA ARG A 247 6.79 25.44 -7.22
C ARG A 247 7.43 26.81 -7.07
N ALA A 248 7.54 27.59 -8.15
CA ALA A 248 8.05 28.96 -8.11
C ALA A 248 7.18 29.88 -7.22
N LEU A 249 5.85 29.72 -7.24
CA LEU A 249 4.93 30.43 -6.35
C LEU A 249 5.18 30.12 -4.87
N LYS A 250 5.55 28.87 -4.55
CA LYS A 250 5.83 28.43 -3.17
C LYS A 250 7.21 28.80 -2.68
N GLU A 251 8.22 28.81 -3.56
CA GLU A 251 9.58 29.23 -3.20
C GLU A 251 9.68 30.75 -2.94
N ASN A 252 8.76 31.54 -3.50
CA ASN A 252 8.68 33.00 -3.30
C ASN A 252 7.77 33.44 -2.13
N LYS A 253 7.23 32.50 -1.34
CA LYS A 253 6.36 32.75 -0.18
C LYS A 253 7.09 32.47 1.13
#